data_AF-A0A5C8LGB0-F1
#
_entry.id   AF-A0A5C8LGB0-F1
#
_cell.length_a   1.000
_cell.length_b   1.000
_cell.length_c   1.000
_cell.angle_alpha   90.00
_cell.angle_beta   90.00
_cell.angle_gamma   90.00
#
_symmetry.space_group_name_H-M   'P 1'
#
loop_
_entity.id
_entity.type
_entity.pdbx_description
1 polymer ?
#
loop_
_entity_poly.entity_id
_entity_poly.type
_entity_poly.pdbx_seq_one_letter_code
_entity_poly.pdbx_strand_id
1 'polypeptide(L)'
;MKYIFKFIVPLFLVASCSSDDSTDNDSNEFCVGDIILTSQTEINEFGESGCNYVDGNFSIYGESLTDPITDLSPLSNLKEVTKNFSISSVLGNVSIVDGFQNLEKVGLDFVYGGGYDGDVKNLIEISGFNALQSVGQDFMITQTGPLKIITGFNSLEIIDGDFDFWWNDSLEELAGFQNLKQVEGSFKIYQNEGSFKINSFSNLESVGEEFFIDLNTGISSISGFNKLNFVGRIFEISRNDSLINVSGFLNIENLWNIHIHNNEVLEEIGGFNNLTSTTYEFVLERNFNLHTVTAFQNVNNVEYVSINSTSLENVSFLDNLKFINDGGVGIYRNDNLLNVDGLSSLESISGNLLLNMNSQLTDFCGLENILQNGFSGDLIINDNAYNPTNQDFQQGNCSL
;
A
#
# COMPACT_ATOMS: atom_id res chain seq x y z
N MET A 1 -36.72 18.29 22.90
CA MET A 1 -36.33 19.71 22.77
C MET A 1 -36.12 19.93 21.27
N LYS A 2 -37.02 20.72 20.65
CA LYS A 2 -37.14 20.84 19.18
C LYS A 2 -36.08 21.80 18.64
N TYR A 3 -35.24 21.35 17.71
CA TYR A 3 -34.56 22.24 16.77
C TYR A 3 -35.17 22.01 15.38
N ILE A 4 -35.98 22.97 14.96
CA ILE A 4 -36.48 23.08 13.58
C ILE A 4 -35.39 23.85 12.83
N PHE A 5 -34.56 23.16 12.06
CA PHE A 5 -33.75 23.82 11.04
C PHE A 5 -34.65 24.14 9.86
N LYS A 6 -34.84 25.45 9.61
CA LYS A 6 -35.42 25.94 8.37
C LYS A 6 -34.40 25.68 7.26
N PHE A 7 -34.71 24.77 6.36
CA PHE A 7 -34.04 24.66 5.06
C PHE A 7 -34.28 25.97 4.30
N ILE A 8 -33.19 26.69 4.02
CA ILE A 8 -33.15 27.69 2.98
C ILE A 8 -32.88 26.91 1.69
N VAL A 9 -33.87 26.88 0.81
CA VAL A 9 -33.69 26.40 -0.58
C VAL A 9 -32.62 27.29 -1.22
N PRO A 10 -31.48 26.76 -1.68
CA PRO A 10 -30.55 27.56 -2.44
C PRO A 10 -31.23 27.86 -3.79
N LEU A 11 -31.38 29.15 -4.06
CA LEU A 11 -31.84 29.64 -5.35
C LEU A 11 -30.71 29.36 -6.35
N PHE A 12 -30.90 28.39 -7.25
CA PHE A 12 -30.02 28.17 -8.38
C PHE A 12 -29.95 29.46 -9.21
N LEU A 13 -28.83 30.17 -9.10
CA LEU A 13 -28.46 31.21 -10.04
C LEU A 13 -27.87 30.50 -11.26
N VAL A 14 -28.73 30.18 -12.21
CA VAL A 14 -28.33 29.75 -13.56
C VAL A 14 -27.66 30.96 -14.22
N ALA A 15 -26.32 31.00 -14.20
CA ALA A 15 -25.55 32.04 -14.88
C ALA A 15 -25.39 31.69 -16.36
N SER A 16 -26.29 32.26 -17.18
CA SER A 16 -26.03 32.82 -18.51
C SER A 16 -24.99 32.10 -19.41
N CYS A 17 -25.47 31.22 -20.28
CA CYS A 17 -24.74 30.80 -21.49
C CYS A 17 -24.46 32.02 -22.40
N SER A 18 -23.19 32.29 -22.72
CA SER A 18 -22.86 33.14 -23.87
C SER A 18 -22.99 32.30 -25.13
N SER A 19 -23.93 32.66 -26.00
CA SER A 19 -24.07 32.07 -27.33
C SER A 19 -22.96 32.61 -28.23
N ASP A 20 -21.86 31.87 -28.36
CA ASP A 20 -20.96 32.03 -29.50
C ASP A 20 -21.14 30.83 -30.44
N ASP A 21 -21.81 31.15 -31.54
CA ASP A 21 -22.20 30.28 -32.65
C ASP A 21 -20.95 29.95 -33.47
N SER A 22 -20.26 28.86 -33.11
CA SER A 22 -19.26 28.23 -33.98
C SER A 22 -19.38 26.71 -33.89
N THR A 23 -19.46 26.07 -35.05
CA THR A 23 -19.61 24.64 -35.23
C THR A 23 -18.32 23.90 -34.88
N ASP A 24 -17.99 23.86 -33.60
CA ASP A 24 -17.01 22.91 -33.05
C ASP A 24 -17.78 21.88 -32.22
N ASN A 25 -17.69 20.62 -32.64
CA ASN A 25 -18.49 19.52 -32.08
C ASN A 25 -17.89 18.99 -30.75
N ASP A 26 -17.13 19.83 -30.06
CA ASP A 26 -16.39 19.53 -28.83
C ASP A 26 -16.22 20.83 -28.00
N SER A 27 -17.30 21.62 -27.88
CA SER A 27 -17.28 22.79 -26.99
C SER A 27 -17.25 22.31 -25.53
N ASN A 28 -16.16 22.66 -24.84
CA ASN A 28 -16.05 22.53 -23.39
C ASN A 28 -17.11 23.43 -22.74
N GLU A 29 -18.07 22.84 -22.02
CA GLU A 29 -19.08 23.53 -21.23
C GLU A 29 -18.63 23.58 -19.77
N PHE A 30 -18.35 24.79 -19.29
CA PHE A 30 -17.78 25.04 -17.96
C PHE A 30 -18.85 25.40 -16.93
N CYS A 31 -18.94 24.62 -15.85
CA CYS A 31 -19.68 24.97 -14.66
C CYS A 31 -18.75 25.59 -13.62
N VAL A 32 -19.02 26.83 -13.24
CA VAL A 32 -18.26 27.52 -12.18
C VAL A 32 -18.97 27.36 -10.84
N GLY A 33 -18.21 26.99 -9.81
CA GLY A 33 -18.70 26.80 -8.46
C GLY A 33 -18.81 25.33 -8.07
N ASP A 34 -19.11 25.10 -6.80
CA ASP A 34 -19.21 23.75 -6.25
C ASP A 34 -20.54 23.11 -6.67
N ILE A 35 -20.47 21.88 -7.17
CA ILE A 35 -21.61 21.05 -7.57
C ILE A 35 -21.86 20.02 -6.49
N ILE A 36 -23.08 19.99 -5.98
CA ILE A 36 -23.52 19.05 -4.94
C ILE A 36 -24.80 18.38 -5.46
N LEU A 37 -24.77 17.08 -5.67
CA LEU A 37 -25.88 16.28 -6.17
C LEU A 37 -26.35 15.31 -5.10
N THR A 38 -27.62 15.41 -4.74
CA THR A 38 -28.24 14.71 -3.60
C THR A 38 -29.43 13.83 -3.98
N SER A 39 -29.88 13.91 -5.23
CA SER A 39 -31.04 13.17 -5.74
C SER A 39 -30.90 12.78 -7.21
N GLN A 40 -31.68 11.81 -7.68
CA GLN A 40 -31.66 11.42 -9.10
C GLN A 40 -32.09 12.58 -10.02
N THR A 41 -33.05 13.41 -9.58
CA THR A 41 -33.44 14.62 -10.33
C THR A 41 -32.25 15.54 -10.56
N GLU A 42 -31.45 15.82 -9.53
CA GLU A 42 -30.27 16.69 -9.64
C GLU A 42 -29.19 16.07 -10.55
N ILE A 43 -29.01 14.75 -10.52
CA ILE A 43 -28.11 14.00 -11.44
C ILE A 43 -28.55 14.18 -12.90
N ASN A 44 -29.85 14.03 -13.17
CA ASN A 44 -30.40 14.20 -14.52
C ASN A 44 -30.29 15.64 -15.01
N GLU A 45 -30.62 16.62 -14.15
CA GLU A 45 -30.50 18.05 -14.46
C GLU A 45 -29.04 18.45 -14.76
N PHE A 46 -28.07 17.90 -14.03
CA PHE A 46 -26.66 18.09 -14.34
C PHE A 46 -26.29 17.49 -15.70
N GLY A 47 -26.71 16.25 -15.98
CA GLY A 47 -26.46 15.61 -17.28
C GLY A 47 -27.06 16.37 -18.47
N GLU A 48 -28.24 16.95 -18.29
CA GLU A 48 -28.93 17.79 -19.30
C GLU A 48 -28.27 19.17 -19.49
N SER A 49 -27.52 19.66 -18.50
CA SER A 49 -26.81 20.95 -18.60
C SER A 49 -25.70 20.97 -19.65
N GLY A 50 -25.24 19.79 -20.10
CA GLY A 50 -24.11 19.66 -21.02
C GLY A 50 -22.74 19.88 -20.37
N CYS A 51 -22.70 20.18 -19.07
CA CYS A 51 -21.47 20.45 -18.33
C CYS A 51 -20.48 19.29 -18.41
N ASN A 52 -19.26 19.60 -18.87
CA ASN A 52 -18.17 18.63 -18.94
C ASN A 52 -16.90 19.08 -18.20
N TYR A 53 -16.83 20.33 -17.71
CA TYR A 53 -15.77 20.82 -16.82
C TYR A 53 -16.37 21.52 -15.59
N VAL A 54 -15.90 21.16 -14.40
CA VAL A 54 -16.32 21.80 -13.15
C VAL A 54 -15.15 22.60 -12.55
N ASP A 55 -15.26 23.93 -12.58
CA ASP A 55 -14.38 24.86 -11.86
C ASP A 55 -14.84 25.00 -10.39
N GLY A 56 -14.65 23.93 -9.62
CA GLY A 56 -15.14 23.77 -8.27
C GLY A 56 -15.01 22.34 -7.77
N ASN A 57 -15.58 22.08 -6.61
CA ASN A 57 -15.75 20.72 -6.09
C ASN A 57 -16.93 20.05 -6.80
N PHE A 58 -16.86 18.73 -6.96
CA PHE A 58 -17.98 17.91 -7.43
C PHE A 58 -18.28 16.82 -6.42
N SER A 59 -19.47 16.86 -5.83
CA SER A 59 -19.82 15.97 -4.74
C SER A 59 -21.18 15.32 -4.92
N ILE A 60 -21.25 14.01 -4.67
CA ILE A 60 -22.50 13.24 -4.64
C ILE A 60 -22.75 12.74 -3.22
N TYR A 61 -23.95 13.02 -2.70
CA TYR A 61 -24.44 12.62 -1.38
C TYR A 61 -25.88 12.10 -1.47
N GLY A 62 -26.09 10.79 -1.62
CA GLY A 62 -27.37 10.19 -2.03
C GLY A 62 -28.50 10.13 -0.98
N GLU A 63 -28.60 11.05 -0.03
CA GLU A 63 -29.45 10.85 1.16
C GLU A 63 -30.97 10.95 0.94
N SER A 64 -31.42 11.28 -0.28
CA SER A 64 -32.84 11.46 -0.58
C SER A 64 -33.62 10.14 -0.54
N LEU A 65 -34.47 9.98 0.48
CA LEU A 65 -35.39 8.83 0.60
C LEU A 65 -36.56 8.87 -0.41
N THR A 66 -36.88 10.05 -0.95
CA THR A 66 -38.02 10.25 -1.86
C THR A 66 -37.60 10.31 -3.33
N ASP A 67 -36.34 10.61 -3.60
CA ASP A 67 -35.76 10.66 -4.94
C ASP A 67 -34.34 10.04 -4.91
N PRO A 68 -34.24 8.74 -4.59
CA PRO A 68 -32.96 8.06 -4.44
C PRO A 68 -32.17 8.04 -5.75
N ILE A 69 -30.86 8.25 -5.66
CA ILE A 69 -29.96 8.06 -6.80
C ILE A 69 -29.90 6.56 -7.13
N THR A 70 -30.19 6.22 -8.40
CA THR A 70 -30.21 4.86 -8.93
C THR A 70 -29.46 4.69 -10.25
N ASP A 71 -29.13 5.80 -10.93
CA ASP A 71 -28.46 5.82 -12.22
C ASP A 71 -27.50 7.00 -12.28
N LEU A 72 -26.21 6.71 -12.51
CA LEU A 72 -25.14 7.71 -12.63
C LEU A 72 -24.76 7.97 -14.09
N SER A 73 -25.30 7.22 -15.05
CA SER A 73 -25.01 7.39 -16.48
C SER A 73 -25.23 8.81 -17.05
N PRO A 74 -26.12 9.66 -16.52
CA PRO A 74 -26.22 11.06 -16.95
C PRO A 74 -24.94 11.88 -16.74
N LEU A 75 -24.05 11.44 -15.83
CA LEU A 75 -22.79 12.13 -15.53
C LEU A 75 -21.68 11.84 -16.55
N SER A 76 -21.95 10.97 -17.53
CA SER A 76 -20.96 10.47 -18.49
C SER A 76 -20.21 11.52 -19.28
N ASN A 77 -20.73 12.75 -19.38
CA ASN A 77 -20.06 13.83 -20.08
C ASN A 77 -18.99 14.55 -19.23
N LEU A 78 -18.95 14.35 -17.91
CA LEU A 78 -17.97 15.00 -17.03
C LEU A 78 -16.54 14.54 -17.38
N LYS A 79 -15.68 15.50 -17.77
CA LYS A 79 -14.28 15.28 -18.16
C LYS A 79 -13.28 15.72 -17.09
N GLU A 80 -13.52 16.84 -16.40
CA GLU A 80 -12.58 17.34 -15.38
C GLU A 80 -13.29 18.02 -14.22
N VAL A 81 -12.76 17.79 -13.03
CA VAL A 81 -13.09 18.52 -11.80
C VAL A 81 -11.82 19.19 -11.30
N THR A 82 -11.80 20.52 -11.26
CA THR A 82 -10.57 21.28 -10.93
C THR A 82 -10.19 21.25 -9.45
N LYS A 83 -11.14 20.93 -8.56
CA LYS A 83 -10.91 20.75 -7.12
C LYS A 83 -11.17 19.29 -6.71
N ASN A 84 -11.90 19.08 -5.62
CA ASN A 84 -12.16 17.76 -5.08
C ASN A 84 -13.32 17.08 -5.81
N PHE A 85 -13.16 15.79 -6.08
CA PHE A 85 -14.23 14.89 -6.49
C PHE A 85 -14.57 13.98 -5.31
N SER A 86 -15.85 13.91 -4.91
CA SER A 86 -16.26 13.07 -3.79
C SER A 86 -17.57 12.33 -4.03
N ILE A 87 -17.62 11.03 -3.79
CA ILE A 87 -18.86 10.25 -3.71
C ILE A 87 -18.95 9.65 -2.31
N SER A 88 -20.00 9.99 -1.55
CA SER A 88 -20.23 9.44 -0.20
C SER A 88 -21.73 9.27 0.10
N SER A 89 -22.06 8.47 1.12
CA SER A 89 -23.41 8.27 1.69
C SER A 89 -24.54 7.82 0.72
N VAL A 90 -25.24 6.76 1.13
CA VAL A 90 -26.50 6.18 0.61
C VAL A 90 -26.86 6.46 -0.85
N LEU A 91 -26.13 5.91 -1.83
CA LEU A 91 -26.74 5.74 -3.16
C LEU A 91 -27.92 4.76 -3.03
N GLY A 92 -29.14 5.27 -3.24
CA GLY A 92 -30.37 4.64 -2.80
C GLY A 92 -30.72 3.29 -3.43
N ASN A 93 -29.98 2.82 -4.45
CA ASN A 93 -29.89 1.41 -4.89
C ASN A 93 -28.79 1.20 -5.96
N VAL A 94 -27.82 2.11 -6.10
CA VAL A 94 -26.76 1.97 -7.12
C VAL A 94 -25.82 0.85 -6.71
N SER A 95 -25.76 -0.21 -7.51
CA SER A 95 -24.86 -1.35 -7.30
C SER A 95 -23.51 -1.18 -8.00
N ILE A 96 -23.41 -0.29 -9.00
CA ILE A 96 -22.23 -0.12 -9.86
C ILE A 96 -22.00 1.38 -10.09
N VAL A 97 -20.77 1.86 -9.91
CA VAL A 97 -20.40 3.21 -10.37
C VAL A 97 -20.12 3.13 -11.86
N ASP A 98 -21.15 3.30 -12.67
CA ASP A 98 -21.05 3.70 -14.08
C ASP A 98 -21.25 5.23 -14.19
N GLY A 99 -20.96 5.86 -15.32
CA GLY A 99 -21.21 7.30 -15.50
C GLY A 99 -20.02 8.25 -15.35
N PHE A 100 -18.82 7.77 -15.01
CA PHE A 100 -17.60 8.61 -15.01
C PHE A 100 -16.57 8.18 -16.06
N GLN A 101 -17.04 7.50 -17.12
CA GLN A 101 -16.17 6.89 -18.13
C GLN A 101 -15.33 7.89 -18.93
N ASN A 102 -15.68 9.18 -18.88
CA ASN A 102 -14.94 10.25 -19.52
C ASN A 102 -14.24 11.18 -18.53
N LEU A 103 -14.33 10.95 -17.21
CA LEU A 103 -13.62 11.76 -16.22
C LEU A 103 -12.13 11.47 -16.34
N GLU A 104 -11.37 12.44 -16.85
CA GLU A 104 -9.93 12.33 -17.14
C GLU A 104 -9.07 12.87 -16.01
N LYS A 105 -9.56 13.84 -15.24
CA LYS A 105 -8.73 14.53 -14.24
C LYS A 105 -9.52 15.04 -13.04
N VAL A 106 -8.92 14.89 -11.87
CA VAL A 106 -9.32 15.56 -10.62
C VAL A 106 -8.16 16.42 -10.13
N GLY A 107 -8.40 17.71 -9.94
CA GLY A 107 -7.34 18.69 -9.68
C GLY A 107 -6.81 18.70 -8.26
N LEU A 108 -7.59 18.22 -7.29
CA LEU A 108 -7.20 18.03 -5.90
C LEU A 108 -7.53 16.59 -5.47
N ASP A 109 -8.34 16.38 -4.44
CA ASP A 109 -8.60 15.06 -3.88
C ASP A 109 -9.66 14.28 -4.67
N PHE A 110 -9.39 12.99 -4.90
CA PHE A 110 -10.40 12.02 -5.29
C PHE A 110 -10.81 11.21 -4.06
N VAL A 111 -12.08 11.29 -3.67
CA VAL A 111 -12.61 10.56 -2.52
C VAL A 111 -13.79 9.68 -2.94
N TYR A 112 -13.62 8.38 -2.76
CA TYR A 112 -14.71 7.43 -2.87
C TYR A 112 -14.99 6.75 -1.53
N GLY A 113 -16.23 6.91 -1.05
CA GLY A 113 -16.73 6.26 0.15
C GLY A 113 -16.95 7.22 1.31
N GLY A 114 -17.24 6.65 2.48
CA GLY A 114 -17.58 7.43 3.67
C GLY A 114 -16.32 8.03 4.30
N GLY A 115 -16.35 9.31 4.65
CA GLY A 115 -15.60 9.74 5.84
C GLY A 115 -16.34 9.31 7.11
N TYR A 116 -16.00 9.91 8.26
CA TYR A 116 -16.61 9.66 9.57
C TYR A 116 -18.16 9.66 9.64
N ASP A 117 -18.86 10.15 8.61
CA ASP A 117 -20.32 10.35 8.57
C ASP A 117 -21.13 9.29 7.81
N GLY A 118 -20.54 8.19 7.31
CA GLY A 118 -21.30 6.95 7.08
C GLY A 118 -20.98 6.12 5.82
N ASP A 119 -21.25 4.82 5.94
CA ASP A 119 -20.95 3.79 4.94
C ASP A 119 -21.76 3.94 3.64
N VAL A 120 -21.13 3.63 2.51
CA VAL A 120 -21.84 3.32 1.26
C VAL A 120 -22.50 1.95 1.44
N LYS A 121 -23.84 1.85 1.34
CA LYS A 121 -24.58 0.64 1.78
C LYS A 121 -24.97 -0.35 0.69
N ASN A 122 -24.90 0.03 -0.58
CA ASN A 122 -25.43 -0.78 -1.69
C ASN A 122 -24.47 -0.97 -2.86
N LEU A 123 -23.35 -0.25 -2.89
CA LEU A 123 -22.45 -0.29 -4.02
C LEU A 123 -21.54 -1.51 -3.96
N ILE A 124 -21.60 -2.36 -4.99
CA ILE A 124 -20.86 -3.61 -5.07
C ILE A 124 -19.62 -3.46 -5.96
N GLU A 125 -19.62 -2.52 -6.93
CA GLU A 125 -18.56 -2.42 -7.93
C GLU A 125 -18.21 -0.97 -8.32
N ILE A 126 -16.91 -0.70 -8.47
CA ILE A 126 -16.36 0.51 -9.12
C ILE A 126 -15.71 0.12 -10.45
N SER A 127 -16.37 0.44 -11.56
CA SER A 127 -15.86 0.19 -12.93
C SER A 127 -15.88 1.42 -13.85
N GLY A 128 -16.37 2.56 -13.37
CA GLY A 128 -16.66 3.73 -14.20
C GLY A 128 -15.51 4.70 -14.48
N PHE A 129 -14.37 4.67 -13.79
CA PHE A 129 -13.34 5.74 -13.87
C PHE A 129 -12.25 5.50 -14.92
N ASN A 130 -12.56 4.78 -16.00
CA ASN A 130 -11.53 4.21 -16.87
C ASN A 130 -10.71 5.25 -17.65
N ALA A 131 -11.20 6.49 -17.76
CA ALA A 131 -10.49 7.60 -18.38
C ALA A 131 -9.64 8.41 -17.39
N LEU A 132 -9.79 8.21 -16.08
CA LEU A 132 -9.11 9.02 -15.07
C LEU A 132 -7.61 8.80 -15.18
N GLN A 133 -6.85 9.85 -15.48
CA GLN A 133 -5.41 9.83 -15.72
C GLN A 133 -4.61 10.36 -14.55
N SER A 134 -5.14 11.36 -13.83
CA SER A 134 -4.42 12.03 -12.74
C SER A 134 -5.33 12.53 -11.65
N VAL A 135 -4.80 12.50 -10.42
CA VAL A 135 -5.36 13.13 -9.22
C VAL A 135 -4.29 14.05 -8.63
N GLY A 136 -4.62 15.33 -8.50
CA GLY A 136 -3.65 16.39 -8.14
C GLY A 136 -3.33 16.50 -6.65
N GLN A 137 -4.02 15.74 -5.79
CA GLN A 137 -3.68 15.52 -4.39
C GLN A 137 -4.00 14.06 -4.03
N ASP A 138 -4.79 13.81 -2.99
CA ASP A 138 -4.95 12.48 -2.42
C ASP A 138 -5.99 11.65 -3.17
N PHE A 139 -5.69 10.36 -3.37
CA PHE A 139 -6.62 9.37 -3.87
C PHE A 139 -7.06 8.46 -2.72
N MET A 140 -8.34 8.56 -2.35
CA MET A 140 -8.91 7.86 -1.22
C MET A 140 -10.06 6.93 -1.67
N ILE A 141 -9.95 5.64 -1.36
CA ILE A 141 -11.10 4.70 -1.39
C ILE A 141 -11.26 4.11 0.01
N THR A 142 -12.35 4.49 0.68
CA THR A 142 -12.48 4.22 2.12
C THR A 142 -13.91 3.91 2.55
N GLN A 143 -14.07 3.05 3.56
CA GLN A 143 -15.37 2.79 4.20
C GLN A 143 -16.47 2.39 3.21
N THR A 144 -16.14 1.53 2.24
CA THR A 144 -17.04 1.20 1.13
C THR A 144 -17.92 -0.02 1.40
N GLY A 145 -18.24 -0.32 2.66
CA GLY A 145 -19.24 -1.33 3.09
C GLY A 145 -19.30 -2.60 2.22
N PRO A 146 -20.27 -2.75 1.30
CA PRO A 146 -20.46 -3.93 0.45
C PRO A 146 -19.66 -3.95 -0.86
N LEU A 147 -18.73 -3.02 -1.09
CA LEU A 147 -17.88 -3.00 -2.27
C LEU A 147 -17.08 -4.29 -2.36
N LYS A 148 -17.25 -5.02 -3.46
CA LYS A 148 -16.57 -6.29 -3.72
C LYS A 148 -15.50 -6.15 -4.78
N ILE A 149 -15.72 -5.30 -5.78
CA ILE A 149 -14.93 -5.30 -7.01
C ILE A 149 -14.53 -3.87 -7.38
N ILE A 150 -13.24 -3.67 -7.64
CA ILE A 150 -12.72 -2.45 -8.27
C ILE A 150 -11.99 -2.87 -9.54
N THR A 151 -12.40 -2.32 -10.69
CA THR A 151 -11.76 -2.55 -11.99
C THR A 151 -11.59 -1.26 -12.81
N GLY A 152 -12.09 -0.14 -12.28
CA GLY A 152 -12.38 1.06 -13.06
C GLY A 152 -11.26 2.07 -13.26
N PHE A 153 -10.02 1.88 -12.81
CA PHE A 153 -8.99 2.93 -12.82
C PHE A 153 -7.92 2.76 -13.91
N ASN A 154 -8.28 2.10 -15.01
CA ASN A 154 -7.33 1.56 -15.99
C ASN A 154 -6.38 2.58 -16.64
N SER A 155 -6.68 3.88 -16.61
CA SER A 155 -5.82 4.93 -17.19
C SER A 155 -5.08 5.77 -16.15
N LEU A 156 -5.28 5.52 -14.85
CA LEU A 156 -4.72 6.35 -13.79
C LEU A 156 -3.20 6.16 -13.77
N GLU A 157 -2.45 7.23 -14.04
CA GLU A 157 -0.99 7.18 -14.14
C GLU A 157 -0.30 7.84 -12.95
N ILE A 158 -0.86 8.93 -12.42
CA ILE A 158 -0.20 9.79 -11.43
C ILE A 158 -1.17 10.19 -10.33
N ILE A 159 -0.69 10.13 -9.09
CA ILE A 159 -1.29 10.73 -7.90
C ILE A 159 -0.23 11.64 -7.29
N ASP A 160 -0.51 12.95 -7.24
CA ASP A 160 0.43 13.96 -6.70
C ASP A 160 0.42 14.00 -5.16
N GLY A 161 -0.55 13.34 -4.50
CA GLY A 161 -0.62 13.16 -3.05
C GLY A 161 -0.49 11.70 -2.62
N ASP A 162 -1.24 11.33 -1.59
CA ASP A 162 -1.27 9.97 -1.03
C ASP A 162 -2.24 9.06 -1.81
N PHE A 163 -1.90 7.77 -1.91
CA PHE A 163 -2.84 6.70 -2.23
C PHE A 163 -3.29 6.05 -0.92
N ASP A 164 -4.54 6.25 -0.52
CA ASP A 164 -5.11 5.77 0.73
C ASP A 164 -6.27 4.79 0.47
N PHE A 165 -6.12 3.57 0.98
CA PHE A 165 -7.08 2.49 0.78
C PHE A 165 -7.37 1.72 2.06
N TRP A 166 -8.52 1.96 2.68
CA TRP A 166 -8.80 1.44 4.03
C TRP A 166 -10.28 1.23 4.37
N TRP A 167 -10.58 0.32 5.31
CA TRP A 167 -11.95 -0.07 5.71
C TRP A 167 -12.84 -0.50 4.52
N ASN A 168 -12.27 -1.26 3.57
CA ASN A 168 -13.00 -1.85 2.44
C ASN A 168 -13.24 -3.35 2.68
N ASP A 169 -13.99 -3.66 3.74
CA ASP A 169 -14.03 -4.99 4.37
C ASP A 169 -14.73 -6.10 3.56
N SER A 170 -15.51 -5.74 2.54
CA SER A 170 -16.16 -6.71 1.63
C SER A 170 -15.37 -6.95 0.34
N LEU A 171 -14.20 -6.32 0.16
CA LEU A 171 -13.49 -6.37 -1.12
C LEU A 171 -12.98 -7.78 -1.42
N GLU A 172 -13.29 -8.26 -2.62
CA GLU A 172 -12.88 -9.56 -3.16
C GLU A 172 -11.89 -9.38 -4.33
N GLU A 173 -11.95 -8.26 -5.05
CA GLU A 173 -11.11 -7.96 -6.20
C GLU A 173 -10.65 -6.49 -6.24
N LEU A 174 -9.32 -6.29 -6.26
CA LEU A 174 -8.67 -5.00 -6.47
C LEU A 174 -7.89 -5.01 -7.79
N ALA A 175 -8.48 -4.43 -8.83
CA ALA A 175 -7.93 -4.34 -10.19
C ALA A 175 -8.01 -2.91 -10.74
N GLY A 176 -7.46 -2.72 -11.94
CA GLY A 176 -7.55 -1.47 -12.69
C GLY A 176 -6.41 -0.48 -12.46
N PHE A 177 -5.43 -0.76 -11.60
CA PHE A 177 -4.31 0.16 -11.33
C PHE A 177 -3.03 -0.12 -12.15
N GLN A 178 -3.14 -0.90 -13.23
CA GLN A 178 -1.96 -1.38 -13.96
C GLN A 178 -1.14 -0.28 -14.61
N ASN A 179 -1.71 0.91 -14.83
CA ASN A 179 -1.01 2.04 -15.45
C ASN A 179 -0.53 3.08 -14.44
N LEU A 180 -0.81 2.90 -13.14
CA LEU A 180 -0.31 3.80 -12.10
C LEU A 180 1.21 3.71 -12.08
N LYS A 181 1.90 4.82 -12.34
CA LYS A 181 3.36 4.94 -12.40
C LYS A 181 3.93 5.63 -11.17
N GLN A 182 3.20 6.57 -10.59
CA GLN A 182 3.74 7.44 -9.55
C GLN A 182 2.68 7.78 -8.51
N VAL A 183 3.11 7.71 -7.25
CA VAL A 183 2.45 8.32 -6.09
C VAL A 183 3.49 9.24 -5.45
N GLU A 184 3.31 10.56 -5.51
CA GLU A 184 4.27 11.51 -4.94
C GLU A 184 4.28 11.51 -3.41
N GLY A 185 3.14 11.18 -2.79
CA GLY A 185 3.03 10.97 -1.35
C GLY A 185 3.30 9.53 -0.93
N SER A 186 2.49 9.06 0.00
CA SER A 186 2.53 7.72 0.56
C SER A 186 1.57 6.77 -0.17
N PHE A 187 1.96 5.51 -0.29
CA PHE A 187 1.09 4.43 -0.72
C PHE A 187 0.68 3.59 0.49
N LYS A 188 -0.61 3.65 0.85
CA LYS A 188 -1.15 3.06 2.08
C LYS A 188 -2.36 2.16 1.75
N ILE A 189 -2.21 0.87 2.01
CA ILE A 189 -3.32 -0.09 2.05
C ILE A 189 -3.41 -0.61 3.48
N TYR A 190 -4.44 -0.20 4.22
CA TYR A 190 -4.51 -0.53 5.64
C TYR A 190 -5.90 -0.80 6.18
N GLN A 191 -5.99 -1.61 7.23
CA GLN A 191 -7.26 -1.92 7.90
C GLN A 191 -8.33 -2.42 6.91
N ASN A 192 -8.02 -3.38 6.05
CA ASN A 192 -9.03 -4.01 5.19
C ASN A 192 -9.26 -5.46 5.62
N GLU A 193 -10.52 -5.83 5.87
CA GLU A 193 -10.89 -7.22 6.18
C GLU A 193 -11.26 -8.06 4.93
N GLY A 194 -11.31 -7.42 3.76
CA GLY A 194 -11.67 -8.05 2.50
C GLY A 194 -10.67 -9.12 2.05
N SER A 195 -11.18 -10.21 1.45
CA SER A 195 -10.39 -11.33 0.95
C SER A 195 -9.94 -11.11 -0.49
N PHE A 196 -8.95 -10.25 -0.71
CA PHE A 196 -8.40 -9.96 -2.04
C PHE A 196 -6.88 -10.15 -2.10
N LYS A 197 -6.32 -9.91 -3.28
CA LYS A 197 -4.88 -9.93 -3.55
C LYS A 197 -4.43 -8.55 -4.00
N ILE A 198 -3.21 -8.19 -3.66
CA ILE A 198 -2.55 -7.01 -4.23
C ILE A 198 -1.69 -7.50 -5.40
N ASN A 199 -2.08 -7.21 -6.63
CA ASN A 199 -1.35 -7.61 -7.85
C ASN A 199 -1.46 -6.62 -9.01
N SER A 200 -2.10 -5.47 -8.79
CA SER A 200 -2.57 -4.58 -9.86
C SER A 200 -1.63 -3.42 -10.17
N PHE A 201 -0.54 -3.25 -9.43
CA PHE A 201 0.32 -2.06 -9.49
C PHE A 201 1.57 -2.26 -10.38
N SER A 202 1.43 -3.03 -11.47
CA SER A 202 2.58 -3.58 -12.22
C SER A 202 3.50 -2.54 -12.88
N ASN A 203 3.01 -1.30 -13.05
CA ASN A 203 3.79 -0.19 -13.58
C ASN A 203 4.18 0.86 -12.53
N LEU A 204 3.85 0.67 -11.25
CA LEU A 204 4.21 1.64 -10.21
C LEU A 204 5.73 1.67 -10.10
N GLU A 205 6.32 2.83 -10.37
CA GLU A 205 7.77 3.05 -10.42
C GLU A 205 8.28 3.74 -9.15
N SER A 206 7.49 4.64 -8.57
CA SER A 206 7.90 5.41 -7.39
C SER A 206 6.77 5.70 -6.40
N VAL A 207 7.13 5.69 -5.12
CA VAL A 207 6.35 6.19 -3.98
C VAL A 207 7.23 7.22 -3.25
N GLY A 208 6.78 8.47 -3.18
CA GLY A 208 7.64 9.57 -2.74
C GLY A 208 7.91 9.59 -1.23
N GLU A 209 7.00 9.04 -0.43
CA GLU A 209 7.18 8.93 1.03
C GLU A 209 7.16 7.47 1.50
N GLU A 210 6.05 6.99 2.02
CA GLU A 210 5.95 5.73 2.74
C GLU A 210 5.18 4.69 1.93
N PHE A 211 5.65 3.44 1.91
CA PHE A 211 4.94 2.28 1.40
C PHE A 211 4.47 1.43 2.59
N PHE A 212 3.16 1.43 2.84
CA PHE A 212 2.53 0.74 3.95
C PHE A 212 1.45 -0.24 3.48
N ILE A 213 1.63 -1.51 3.82
CA ILE A 213 0.56 -2.51 3.77
C ILE A 213 0.38 -3.07 5.19
N ASP A 214 -0.60 -2.53 5.91
CA ASP A 214 -0.72 -2.70 7.36
C ASP A 214 -2.12 -3.13 7.82
N LEU A 215 -2.24 -4.00 8.82
CA LEU A 215 -3.53 -4.34 9.44
C LEU A 215 -4.59 -4.89 8.46
N ASN A 216 -4.20 -5.64 7.42
CA ASN A 216 -5.17 -6.22 6.48
C ASN A 216 -5.38 -7.72 6.74
N THR A 217 -6.55 -8.08 7.28
CA THR A 217 -6.80 -9.45 7.76
C THR A 217 -7.13 -10.44 6.65
N GLY A 218 -7.60 -9.97 5.48
CA GLY A 218 -8.01 -10.84 4.36
C GLY A 218 -7.04 -10.91 3.17
N ILE A 219 -5.97 -10.10 3.15
CA ILE A 219 -5.02 -10.09 2.02
C ILE A 219 -4.18 -11.36 2.02
N SER A 220 -4.31 -12.18 0.97
CA SER A 220 -3.65 -13.50 0.90
C SER A 220 -2.26 -13.48 0.24
N SER A 221 -1.99 -12.51 -0.61
CA SER A 221 -0.71 -12.38 -1.32
C SER A 221 -0.46 -10.95 -1.79
N ILE A 222 0.80 -10.55 -1.75
CA ILE A 222 1.28 -9.30 -2.33
C ILE A 222 2.19 -9.65 -3.51
N SER A 223 1.89 -9.06 -4.66
CA SER A 223 2.63 -9.18 -5.90
C SER A 223 2.42 -7.94 -6.77
N GLY A 224 3.10 -7.85 -7.90
CA GLY A 224 2.78 -6.86 -8.92
C GLY A 224 3.35 -5.46 -8.67
N PHE A 225 4.44 -5.30 -7.93
CA PHE A 225 5.19 -4.03 -7.82
C PHE A 225 6.52 -4.09 -8.60
N ASN A 226 6.54 -4.82 -9.72
CA ASN A 226 7.80 -5.26 -10.35
C ASN A 226 8.66 -4.09 -10.85
N LYS A 227 8.06 -2.93 -11.12
CA LYS A 227 8.75 -1.72 -11.56
C LYS A 227 9.12 -0.77 -10.42
N LEU A 228 8.60 -1.00 -9.21
CA LEU A 228 8.83 -0.12 -8.07
C LEU A 228 10.34 -0.14 -7.79
N ASN A 229 10.96 1.03 -7.88
CA ASN A 229 12.40 1.19 -7.71
C ASN A 229 12.74 2.27 -6.69
N PHE A 230 11.75 3.05 -6.25
CA PHE A 230 11.93 4.13 -5.28
C PHE A 230 10.80 4.15 -4.25
N VAL A 231 11.19 4.13 -2.98
CA VAL A 231 10.34 4.48 -1.82
C VAL A 231 11.14 5.47 -0.99
N GLY A 232 10.60 6.68 -0.79
CA GLY A 232 11.40 7.79 -0.27
C GLY A 232 11.77 7.67 1.20
N ARG A 233 10.99 6.93 1.99
CA ARG A 233 11.22 6.68 3.42
C ARG A 233 10.91 5.22 3.76
N ILE A 234 9.78 4.98 4.42
CA ILE A 234 9.50 3.71 5.07
C ILE A 234 8.94 2.70 4.10
N PHE A 235 9.47 1.47 4.12
CA PHE A 235 8.84 0.30 3.51
C PHE A 235 8.41 -0.66 4.61
N GLU A 236 7.11 -0.85 4.77
CA GLU A 236 6.56 -1.75 5.78
C GLU A 236 5.38 -2.59 5.28
N ILE A 237 5.46 -3.89 5.56
CA ILE A 237 4.39 -4.86 5.39
C ILE A 237 4.16 -5.51 6.75
N SER A 238 3.09 -5.12 7.44
CA SER A 238 2.86 -5.60 8.80
C SER A 238 1.42 -5.92 9.14
N ARG A 239 1.23 -6.82 10.12
CA ARG A 239 -0.10 -7.17 10.65
C ARG A 239 -1.11 -7.59 9.57
N ASN A 240 -0.67 -8.37 8.58
CA ASN A 240 -1.54 -8.93 7.55
C ASN A 240 -1.80 -10.42 7.84
N ASP A 241 -2.87 -10.70 8.58
CA ASP A 241 -3.11 -12.01 9.23
C ASP A 241 -3.28 -13.19 8.27
N SER A 242 -3.71 -12.94 7.02
CA SER A 242 -3.89 -13.96 5.98
C SER A 242 -2.77 -13.99 4.93
N LEU A 243 -1.73 -13.15 5.07
CA LEU A 243 -0.70 -12.99 4.05
C LEU A 243 0.22 -14.20 4.01
N ILE A 244 0.13 -15.00 2.95
CA ILE A 244 0.92 -16.25 2.79
C ILE A 244 2.25 -15.98 2.08
N ASN A 245 2.27 -15.05 1.12
CA ASN A 245 3.48 -14.74 0.36
C ASN A 245 3.60 -13.27 -0.02
N VAL A 246 4.85 -12.82 -0.07
CA VAL A 246 5.26 -11.51 -0.59
C VAL A 246 6.18 -11.73 -1.78
N SER A 247 5.89 -11.08 -2.90
CA SER A 247 6.72 -11.14 -4.10
C SER A 247 6.59 -9.86 -4.93
N GLY A 248 7.33 -9.82 -6.05
CA GLY A 248 7.09 -8.82 -7.08
C GLY A 248 7.71 -7.45 -6.85
N PHE A 249 8.79 -7.35 -6.07
CA PHE A 249 9.57 -6.10 -5.85
C PHE A 249 10.92 -6.14 -6.58
N LEU A 250 10.90 -6.51 -7.87
CA LEU A 250 12.10 -6.92 -8.63
C LEU A 250 13.12 -5.80 -8.88
N ASN A 251 12.69 -4.54 -8.89
CA ASN A 251 13.51 -3.40 -9.29
C ASN A 251 13.96 -2.50 -8.12
N ILE A 252 13.60 -2.81 -6.89
CA ILE A 252 14.07 -2.04 -5.73
C ILE A 252 15.56 -2.33 -5.53
N GLU A 253 16.41 -1.31 -5.68
CA GLU A 253 17.85 -1.44 -5.49
C GLU A 253 18.31 -1.04 -4.08
N ASN A 254 17.64 -0.05 -3.49
CA ASN A 254 17.95 0.50 -2.17
C ASN A 254 16.66 0.90 -1.46
N LEU A 255 16.64 0.74 -0.14
CA LEU A 255 15.58 1.24 0.73
C LEU A 255 16.18 2.00 1.91
N TRP A 256 15.36 2.80 2.59
CA TRP A 256 15.78 3.32 3.89
C TRP A 256 15.70 2.21 4.92
N ASN A 257 14.57 1.51 5.01
CA ASN A 257 14.40 0.34 5.85
C ASN A 257 13.53 -0.68 5.11
N ILE A 258 13.55 -1.91 5.58
CA ILE A 258 12.59 -2.93 5.17
C ILE A 258 12.03 -3.61 6.41
N HIS A 259 10.77 -3.35 6.70
CA HIS A 259 10.04 -3.90 7.83
C HIS A 259 9.00 -4.90 7.33
N ILE A 260 9.23 -6.18 7.57
CA ILE A 260 8.21 -7.21 7.32
C ILE A 260 7.99 -7.91 8.64
N HIS A 261 6.89 -7.59 9.32
CA HIS A 261 6.65 -8.14 10.65
C HIS A 261 5.19 -8.38 11.00
N ASN A 262 4.94 -9.23 11.98
CA ASN A 262 3.58 -9.55 12.44
C ASN A 262 2.68 -10.10 11.31
N ASN A 263 3.23 -10.83 10.34
CA ASN A 263 2.45 -11.56 9.34
C ASN A 263 2.51 -13.06 9.69
N GLU A 264 1.68 -13.49 10.64
CA GLU A 264 1.89 -14.76 11.35
C GLU A 264 1.88 -16.00 10.44
N VAL A 265 1.09 -15.96 9.36
CA VAL A 265 0.96 -17.06 8.39
C VAL A 265 1.84 -16.90 7.15
N LEU A 266 2.71 -15.88 7.10
CA LEU A 266 3.62 -15.65 5.98
C LEU A 266 4.60 -16.81 5.86
N GLU A 267 4.57 -17.53 4.75
CA GLU A 267 5.40 -18.71 4.48
C GLU A 267 6.64 -18.36 3.64
N GLU A 268 6.49 -17.41 2.70
CA GLU A 268 7.52 -17.08 1.72
C GLU A 268 7.69 -15.59 1.44
N ILE A 269 8.94 -15.13 1.38
CA ILE A 269 9.33 -13.82 0.84
C ILE A 269 10.23 -14.01 -0.38
N GLY A 270 9.80 -13.43 -1.51
CA GLY A 270 10.55 -13.35 -2.76
C GLY A 270 10.54 -11.94 -3.35
N GLY A 271 11.17 -11.78 -4.51
CA GLY A 271 11.04 -10.58 -5.34
C GLY A 271 12.07 -9.47 -5.11
N PHE A 272 12.68 -9.29 -3.94
CA PHE A 272 13.69 -8.24 -3.71
C PHE A 272 15.09 -8.64 -4.22
N ASN A 273 15.15 -9.08 -5.48
CA ASN A 273 16.36 -9.67 -6.04
C ASN A 273 17.42 -8.61 -6.35
N ASN A 274 17.03 -7.36 -6.60
CA ASN A 274 17.97 -6.28 -6.88
C ASN A 274 18.31 -5.45 -5.64
N LEU A 275 17.72 -5.72 -4.47
CA LEU A 275 18.01 -4.97 -3.26
C LEU A 275 19.46 -5.21 -2.85
N THR A 276 20.25 -4.15 -2.79
CA THR A 276 21.67 -4.21 -2.43
C THR A 276 21.96 -3.62 -1.06
N SER A 277 21.14 -2.68 -0.60
CA SER A 277 21.33 -2.07 0.72
C SER A 277 20.05 -1.52 1.35
N THR A 278 20.06 -1.43 2.67
CA THR A 278 19.18 -0.55 3.44
C THR A 278 20.00 0.53 4.11
N THR A 279 19.45 1.75 4.20
CA THR A 279 20.12 2.83 4.93
C THR A 279 20.11 2.55 6.42
N TYR A 280 18.99 2.06 6.97
CA TYR A 280 18.76 1.81 8.37
C TYR A 280 18.49 0.31 8.59
N GLU A 281 17.26 -0.04 8.97
CA GLU A 281 16.92 -1.33 9.52
C GLU A 281 16.45 -2.34 8.46
N PHE A 282 16.93 -3.58 8.61
CA PHE A 282 16.42 -4.77 7.96
C PHE A 282 15.74 -5.63 9.03
N VAL A 283 14.41 -5.74 8.96
CA VAL A 283 13.58 -6.29 10.04
C VAL A 283 12.65 -7.38 9.50
N LEU A 284 12.89 -8.61 9.94
CA LEU A 284 12.00 -9.76 9.74
C LEU A 284 11.56 -10.30 11.11
N GLU A 285 10.42 -9.85 11.62
CA GLU A 285 10.00 -10.15 12.99
C GLU A 285 8.59 -10.73 13.08
N ARG A 286 8.36 -11.72 13.94
CA ARG A 286 7.01 -12.29 14.17
C ARG A 286 6.31 -12.72 12.89
N ASN A 287 7.05 -13.34 11.97
CA ASN A 287 6.51 -14.02 10.80
C ASN A 287 6.62 -15.53 11.09
N PHE A 288 5.78 -16.02 12.01
CA PHE A 288 5.98 -17.31 12.68
C PHE A 288 6.05 -18.50 11.72
N ASN A 289 5.37 -18.45 10.57
CA ASN A 289 5.40 -19.50 9.54
C ASN A 289 6.47 -19.29 8.46
N LEU A 290 7.28 -18.22 8.52
CA LEU A 290 8.22 -17.88 7.45
C LEU A 290 9.35 -18.89 7.45
N HIS A 291 9.36 -19.77 6.45
CA HIS A 291 10.37 -20.81 6.29
C HIS A 291 11.17 -20.66 4.98
N THR A 292 10.69 -19.85 4.02
CA THR A 292 11.36 -19.65 2.73
C THR A 292 11.63 -18.17 2.48
N VAL A 293 12.89 -17.82 2.22
CA VAL A 293 13.27 -16.49 1.72
C VAL A 293 14.15 -16.67 0.49
N THR A 294 13.61 -16.35 -0.69
CA THR A 294 14.34 -16.34 -1.96
C THR A 294 14.80 -14.93 -2.35
N ALA A 295 14.38 -13.93 -1.59
CA ALA A 295 14.75 -12.52 -1.71
C ALA A 295 16.14 -12.21 -1.11
N PHE A 296 16.56 -10.94 -1.22
CA PHE A 296 17.68 -10.33 -0.48
C PHE A 296 19.09 -10.86 -0.76
N GLN A 297 19.24 -11.77 -1.71
CA GLN A 297 20.54 -12.39 -2.02
C GLN A 297 21.63 -11.40 -2.43
N ASN A 298 21.29 -10.18 -2.87
CA ASN A 298 22.25 -9.16 -3.26
C ASN A 298 22.52 -8.10 -2.17
N VAL A 299 21.85 -8.20 -1.01
CA VAL A 299 22.03 -7.29 0.11
C VAL A 299 23.44 -7.47 0.65
N ASN A 300 24.26 -6.44 0.53
CA ASN A 300 25.66 -6.45 0.96
C ASN A 300 25.96 -5.44 2.06
N ASN A 301 25.04 -4.51 2.33
CA ASN A 301 25.24 -3.44 3.28
C ASN A 301 23.91 -3.03 3.95
N VAL A 302 23.88 -3.02 5.27
CA VAL A 302 22.76 -2.50 6.07
C VAL A 302 23.31 -1.80 7.31
N GLU A 303 22.48 -1.05 8.04
CA GLU A 303 22.89 -0.54 9.36
C GLU A 303 22.53 -1.50 10.49
N TYR A 304 21.36 -2.14 10.45
CA TYR A 304 20.90 -3.04 11.52
C TYR A 304 20.12 -4.22 10.95
N VAL A 305 20.35 -5.42 11.47
CA VAL A 305 19.56 -6.62 11.15
C VAL A 305 18.83 -7.09 12.40
N SER A 306 17.52 -7.27 12.30
CA SER A 306 16.72 -7.98 13.30
C SER A 306 15.91 -9.09 12.64
N ILE A 307 16.17 -10.33 13.04
CA ILE A 307 15.43 -11.51 12.59
C ILE A 307 14.95 -12.25 13.82
N ASN A 308 13.64 -12.24 14.08
CA ASN A 308 13.10 -12.95 15.22
C ASN A 308 11.73 -13.58 14.98
N SER A 309 11.45 -14.67 15.70
CA SER A 309 10.13 -15.31 15.66
C SER A 309 9.73 -15.70 14.24
N THR A 310 10.63 -16.39 13.55
CA THR A 310 10.43 -17.01 12.23
C THR A 310 10.57 -18.53 12.30
N SER A 311 10.17 -19.22 11.23
CA SER A 311 10.37 -20.66 11.03
C SER A 311 11.57 -20.98 10.11
N LEU A 312 12.50 -20.04 9.95
CA LEU A 312 13.69 -20.21 9.11
C LEU A 312 14.62 -21.28 9.68
N GLU A 313 15.16 -22.13 8.79
CA GLU A 313 16.19 -23.11 9.16
C GLU A 313 17.61 -22.54 9.07
N ASN A 314 17.80 -21.47 8.29
CA ASN A 314 19.07 -20.76 8.11
C ASN A 314 18.81 -19.33 7.64
N VAL A 315 19.87 -18.52 7.55
CA VAL A 315 19.85 -17.15 7.03
C VAL A 315 20.64 -16.99 5.71
N SER A 316 20.68 -18.04 4.87
CA SER A 316 21.46 -18.03 3.61
C SER A 316 21.06 -16.94 2.61
N PHE A 317 19.86 -16.37 2.74
CA PHE A 317 19.47 -15.19 1.96
C PHE A 317 20.36 -13.96 2.26
N LEU A 318 21.17 -14.00 3.32
CA LEU A 318 22.17 -12.99 3.66
C LEU A 318 23.59 -13.35 3.22
N ASP A 319 23.81 -14.39 2.43
CA ASP A 319 25.16 -14.89 2.03
C ASP A 319 26.11 -13.80 1.48
N ASN A 320 25.59 -12.70 0.94
CA ASN A 320 26.38 -11.59 0.40
C ASN A 320 26.48 -10.37 1.34
N LEU A 321 25.94 -10.45 2.55
CA LEU A 321 25.98 -9.38 3.54
C LEU A 321 27.40 -9.19 4.06
N LYS A 322 27.97 -8.01 3.84
CA LYS A 322 29.37 -7.69 4.18
C LYS A 322 29.48 -6.70 5.32
N PHE A 323 28.64 -5.68 5.33
CA PHE A 323 28.81 -4.53 6.21
C PHE A 323 27.55 -4.26 7.03
N ILE A 324 27.74 -4.12 8.34
CA ILE A 324 26.78 -3.57 9.30
C ILE A 324 27.36 -2.26 9.85
N ASN A 325 26.95 -1.11 9.30
CA ASN A 325 27.74 0.13 9.45
C ASN A 325 27.54 0.90 10.75
N ASP A 326 26.35 0.90 11.35
CA ASP A 326 26.05 1.71 12.56
C ASP A 326 25.38 0.89 13.67
N GLY A 327 24.64 -0.16 13.32
CA GLY A 327 23.98 -1.08 14.23
C GLY A 327 24.67 -2.43 14.37
N GLY A 328 23.89 -3.40 14.85
CA GLY A 328 24.31 -4.78 15.07
C GLY A 328 23.44 -5.80 14.33
N VAL A 329 23.60 -7.06 14.72
CA VAL A 329 22.78 -8.17 14.24
C VAL A 329 22.09 -8.80 15.44
N GLY A 330 20.76 -8.79 15.43
CA GLY A 330 19.90 -9.51 16.36
C GLY A 330 19.23 -10.69 15.67
N ILE A 331 19.53 -11.91 16.11
CA ILE A 331 18.87 -13.13 15.66
C ILE A 331 18.39 -13.91 16.89
N TYR A 332 17.10 -13.87 17.17
CA TYR A 332 16.57 -14.49 18.38
C TYR A 332 15.18 -15.10 18.22
N ARG A 333 14.86 -16.09 19.06
CA ARG A 333 13.54 -16.76 19.03
C ARG A 333 13.17 -17.34 17.66
N ASN A 334 14.15 -17.84 16.90
CA ASN A 334 13.92 -18.59 15.68
C ASN A 334 14.11 -20.08 16.01
N ASP A 335 13.05 -20.73 16.45
CA ASP A 335 13.12 -22.08 17.04
C ASP A 335 13.56 -23.17 16.06
N ASN A 336 13.41 -22.94 14.75
CA ASN A 336 13.84 -23.87 13.70
C ASN A 336 15.23 -23.55 13.13
N LEU A 337 15.86 -22.44 13.55
CA LEU A 337 17.14 -22.01 13.00
C LEU A 337 18.24 -22.99 13.40
N LEU A 338 18.90 -23.60 12.42
CA LEU A 338 19.93 -24.62 12.60
C LEU A 338 21.35 -24.04 12.53
N ASN A 339 21.54 -23.03 11.67
CA ASN A 339 22.83 -22.38 11.44
C ASN A 339 22.70 -20.90 11.08
N VAL A 340 23.83 -20.19 11.13
CA VAL A 340 23.97 -18.80 10.66
C VAL A 340 25.00 -18.64 9.54
N ASP A 341 25.12 -19.65 8.66
CA ASP A 341 26.14 -19.69 7.60
C ASP A 341 26.02 -18.54 6.59
N GLY A 342 24.81 -17.99 6.45
CA GLY A 342 24.59 -16.81 5.63
C GLY A 342 25.27 -15.54 6.13
N LEU A 343 25.86 -15.55 7.33
CA LEU A 343 26.66 -14.43 7.84
C LEU A 343 28.16 -14.58 7.53
N SER A 344 28.58 -15.63 6.82
CA SER A 344 29.99 -15.94 6.54
C SER A 344 30.75 -14.87 5.75
N SER A 345 30.04 -14.04 4.99
CA SER A 345 30.60 -12.93 4.22
C SER A 345 30.80 -11.64 5.00
N LEU A 346 30.37 -11.57 6.28
CA LEU A 346 30.51 -10.37 7.09
C LEU A 346 31.99 -9.97 7.26
N GLU A 347 32.30 -8.75 6.85
CA GLU A 347 33.63 -8.14 6.94
C GLU A 347 33.72 -7.17 8.12
N SER A 348 32.64 -6.45 8.45
CA SER A 348 32.61 -5.54 9.61
C SER A 348 31.23 -5.37 10.24
N ILE A 349 31.20 -5.22 11.56
CA ILE A 349 30.02 -4.88 12.34
C ILE A 349 30.41 -3.79 13.35
N SER A 350 29.72 -2.65 13.31
CA SER A 350 29.97 -1.55 14.26
C SER A 350 29.32 -1.78 15.62
N GLY A 351 28.17 -2.45 15.66
CA GLY A 351 27.40 -2.74 16.88
C GLY A 351 27.56 -4.18 17.39
N ASN A 352 26.52 -4.65 18.08
CA ASN A 352 26.55 -5.91 18.82
C ASN A 352 26.07 -7.10 17.98
N LEU A 353 26.51 -8.30 18.37
CA LEU A 353 26.00 -9.58 17.87
C LEU A 353 25.17 -10.24 18.96
N LEU A 354 23.87 -10.34 18.75
CA LEU A 354 22.90 -10.93 19.67
C LEU A 354 22.30 -12.18 19.03
N LEU A 355 22.73 -13.37 19.45
CA LEU A 355 22.19 -14.65 18.98
C LEU A 355 21.65 -15.43 20.17
N ASN A 356 20.36 -15.28 20.47
CA ASN A 356 19.78 -15.85 21.69
C ASN A 356 18.42 -16.50 21.50
N MET A 357 18.10 -17.47 22.36
CA MET A 357 16.80 -18.14 22.34
C MET A 357 16.48 -18.82 20.98
N ASN A 358 17.46 -19.34 20.26
CA ASN A 358 17.23 -20.13 19.03
C ASN A 358 17.39 -21.62 19.38
N SER A 359 16.29 -22.29 19.72
CA SER A 359 16.29 -23.58 20.43
C SER A 359 16.92 -24.75 19.66
N GLN A 360 17.07 -24.66 18.34
CA GLN A 360 17.73 -25.65 17.49
C GLN A 360 19.08 -25.19 16.90
N LEU A 361 19.55 -23.98 17.23
CA LEU A 361 20.78 -23.43 16.62
C LEU A 361 22.02 -24.10 17.19
N THR A 362 22.68 -24.90 16.36
CA THR A 362 23.88 -25.68 16.71
C THR A 362 25.14 -25.24 15.99
N ASP A 363 25.02 -24.53 14.86
CA ASP A 363 26.15 -24.17 14.01
C ASP A 363 26.31 -22.64 13.89
N PHE A 364 27.43 -22.14 14.39
CA PHE A 364 27.82 -20.73 14.38
C PHE A 364 29.03 -20.47 13.48
N CYS A 365 29.45 -21.42 12.65
CA CYS A 365 30.68 -21.31 11.86
C CYS A 365 30.63 -20.15 10.85
N GLY A 366 29.43 -19.75 10.41
CA GLY A 366 29.22 -18.50 9.67
C GLY A 366 29.76 -17.23 10.36
N LEU A 367 30.03 -17.24 11.67
CA LEU A 367 30.59 -16.08 12.39
C LEU A 367 32.12 -16.09 12.52
N GLU A 368 32.81 -17.16 12.13
CA GLU A 368 34.26 -17.28 12.36
C GLU A 368 35.04 -16.12 11.73
N ASN A 369 34.71 -15.76 10.49
CA ASN A 369 35.41 -14.71 9.76
C ASN A 369 35.34 -13.36 10.49
N ILE A 370 34.16 -12.94 10.92
CA ILE A 370 33.99 -11.64 11.59
C ILE A 370 34.63 -11.64 12.98
N LEU A 371 34.51 -12.74 13.73
CA LEU A 371 35.08 -12.84 15.08
C LEU A 371 36.62 -12.93 15.07
N GLN A 372 37.22 -13.47 14.02
CA GLN A 372 38.68 -13.49 13.84
C GLN A 372 39.24 -12.15 13.32
N ASN A 373 38.43 -11.35 12.61
CA ASN A 373 38.85 -10.13 11.92
C ASN A 373 38.51 -8.83 12.67
N GLY A 374 38.59 -8.83 14.01
CA GLY A 374 38.56 -7.59 14.79
C GLY A 374 37.17 -7.06 15.14
N PHE A 375 36.17 -7.95 15.23
CA PHE A 375 34.90 -7.64 15.89
C PHE A 375 35.13 -7.02 17.28
N SER A 376 34.56 -5.84 17.51
CA SER A 376 34.76 -5.06 18.75
C SER A 376 33.48 -4.83 19.55
N GLY A 377 32.34 -5.27 19.05
CA GLY A 377 31.06 -5.18 19.77
C GLY A 377 30.90 -6.26 20.83
N ASP A 378 29.76 -6.23 21.52
CA ASP A 378 29.40 -7.30 22.44
C ASP A 378 28.89 -8.53 21.68
N LEU A 379 29.48 -9.70 21.96
CA LEU A 379 28.98 -10.99 21.50
C LEU A 379 28.13 -11.63 22.61
N ILE A 380 26.83 -11.75 22.36
CA ILE A 380 25.88 -12.36 23.29
C ILE A 380 25.29 -13.61 22.62
N ILE A 381 25.75 -14.78 23.06
CA ILE A 381 25.23 -16.08 22.66
C ILE A 381 24.73 -16.81 23.91
N ASN A 382 23.42 -17.00 24.03
CA ASN A 382 22.80 -17.74 25.14
C ASN A 382 21.45 -18.35 24.75
N ASP A 383 20.99 -19.34 25.52
CA ASP A 383 19.69 -19.99 25.31
C ASP A 383 19.50 -20.60 23.91
N ASN A 384 20.59 -20.98 23.23
CA ASN A 384 20.55 -21.78 21.99
C ASN A 384 20.88 -23.26 22.26
N ALA A 385 20.74 -24.13 21.26
CA ALA A 385 21.16 -25.54 21.39
C ALA A 385 22.66 -25.70 21.63
N TYR A 386 23.48 -24.87 20.97
CA TYR A 386 24.90 -24.71 21.24
C TYR A 386 25.22 -23.25 21.58
N ASN A 387 26.07 -22.99 22.57
CA ASN A 387 26.42 -21.64 22.99
C ASN A 387 27.96 -21.51 23.07
N PRO A 388 28.65 -21.40 21.92
CA PRO A 388 30.10 -21.30 21.88
C PRO A 388 30.60 -20.06 22.60
N THR A 389 31.73 -20.21 23.29
CA THR A 389 32.49 -19.11 23.87
C THR A 389 33.46 -18.52 22.85
N ASN A 390 34.03 -17.34 23.14
CA ASN A 390 35.13 -16.78 22.34
C ASN A 390 36.32 -17.76 22.21
N GLN A 391 36.57 -18.59 23.22
CA GLN A 391 37.64 -19.58 23.17
C GLN A 391 37.30 -20.72 22.20
N ASP A 392 36.03 -21.12 22.10
CA ASP A 392 35.59 -22.16 21.18
C ASP A 392 35.80 -21.72 19.72
N PHE A 393 35.46 -20.47 19.39
CA PHE A 393 35.76 -19.88 18.07
C PHE A 393 37.27 -19.84 17.76
N GLN A 394 38.12 -19.52 18.74
CA GLN A 394 39.58 -19.54 18.55
C GLN A 394 40.14 -20.95 18.30
N GLN A 395 39.40 -21.99 18.70
CA GLN A 395 39.77 -23.39 18.52
C GLN A 395 39.10 -24.03 17.30
N GLY A 396 38.25 -23.30 16.58
CA GLY A 396 37.45 -23.82 15.47
C GLY A 396 36.28 -24.71 15.93
N ASN A 397 35.89 -24.63 17.20
CA ASN A 397 34.75 -25.35 17.77
C ASN A 397 33.48 -24.49 17.62
N CYS A 398 33.10 -24.15 16.38
CA CYS A 398 31.96 -23.28 16.10
C CYS A 398 30.61 -24.03 15.95
N SER A 399 30.63 -25.36 16.00
CA SER A 399 29.43 -26.19 15.88
C SER A 399 29.46 -27.42 16.82
N LEU A 400 28.26 -27.96 17.13
CA LEU A 400 28.04 -29.11 18.02
C LEU A 400 27.94 -30.46 17.28
#